data_AF-A0A392NWQ9-F1
#
_entry.id   AF-A0A392NWQ9-F1
#
_cell.length_a   1.000
_cell.length_b   1.000
_cell.length_c   1.000
_cell.angle_alpha   90.00
_cell.angle_beta   90.00
_cell.angle_gamma   90.00
#
_symmetry.space_group_name_H-M   'P 1'
#
loop_
_entity.id
_entity.type
_entity.pdbx_description
1 polymer ?
#
loop_
_entity_poly.entity_id
_entity_poly.type
_entity_poly.pdbx_seq_one_letter_code
_entity_poly.pdbx_strand_id
1 'polypeptide(L)'
;DLLSFLGPLLRKSSEMYRNYSVIKSLRQSENLQVKDELYSQRKAVVKVTGDSMCSLCRKKIGTSVFAVYPNGSTLVHFVCFKDSQNMKAVTKGSQLRKR
;
A
#
# COMPACT_ATOMS: atom_id res chain seq x y z
N ASP A 1 55.81 8.18 24.43
CA ASP A 1 55.65 7.04 23.52
C ASP A 1 54.46 7.32 22.61
N LEU A 2 54.57 7.04 21.31
CA LEU A 2 53.53 7.38 20.32
C LEU A 2 52.29 6.49 20.45
N LEU A 3 52.45 5.26 20.97
CA LEU A 3 51.37 4.30 21.13
C LEU A 3 50.31 4.76 22.15
N SER A 4 50.73 5.40 23.23
CA SER A 4 49.82 5.92 24.27
C SER A 4 48.98 7.10 23.78
N PHE A 5 49.41 7.81 22.73
CA PHE A 5 48.62 8.86 22.08
C PHE A 5 47.72 8.31 20.95
N LEU A 6 48.26 7.44 20.09
CA LEU A 6 47.55 6.96 18.89
C LEU A 6 46.56 5.82 19.18
N GLY A 7 46.83 4.95 20.16
CA GLY A 7 45.98 3.81 20.50
C GLY A 7 44.53 4.20 20.82
N PRO A 8 44.29 5.18 21.71
CA PRO A 8 42.93 5.66 22.01
C PRO A 8 42.21 6.26 20.79
N LEU A 9 42.93 6.97 19.92
CA LEU A 9 42.37 7.59 18.72
C LEU A 9 41.90 6.54 17.71
N LEU A 10 42.73 5.52 17.46
CA LEU A 10 42.39 4.40 16.56
C LEU A 10 41.23 3.56 17.12
N ARG A 11 41.20 3.34 18.43
CA ARG A 11 40.09 2.65 19.06
C ARG A 11 38.78 3.44 18.91
N LYS A 12 38.81 4.75 19.14
CA LYS A 12 37.65 5.62 18.98
C LYS A 12 37.14 5.64 17.54
N SER A 13 38.04 5.69 16.55
CA SER A 13 37.63 5.65 15.14
C SER A 13 37.00 4.30 14.79
N SER A 14 37.61 3.19 15.20
CA SER A 14 37.07 1.83 15.00
C SER A 14 35.69 1.66 15.65
N GLU A 15 35.52 2.14 16.88
CA GLU A 15 34.23 2.12 17.58
C GLU A 15 33.18 2.96 16.84
N MET A 16 33.55 4.13 16.33
CA MET A 16 32.67 4.98 15.52
C MET A 16 32.19 4.27 14.25
N TYR A 17 33.09 3.64 13.49
CA TYR A 17 32.70 2.90 12.28
C TYR A 17 31.79 1.70 12.60
N ARG A 18 32.11 0.94 13.65
CA ARG A 18 31.28 -0.18 14.09
C ARG A 18 29.88 0.30 14.50
N ASN A 19 29.79 1.35 15.32
CA ASN A 19 28.51 1.90 15.77
C ASN A 19 27.68 2.43 14.59
N TYR A 20 28.32 3.12 13.65
CA TYR A 20 27.65 3.59 12.43
C TYR A 20 27.11 2.42 11.60
N SER A 21 27.89 1.35 11.44
CA SER A 21 27.46 0.15 10.71
C SER A 21 26.25 -0.53 11.37
N VAL A 22 26.23 -0.59 12.72
CA VAL A 22 25.08 -1.10 13.48
C VAL A 22 23.85 -0.23 13.22
N ILE A 23 23.96 1.10 13.38
CA ILE A 23 22.85 2.03 13.16
C ILE A 23 22.32 1.93 11.72
N LYS A 24 23.21 1.87 10.73
CA LYS A 24 22.85 1.71 9.31
C LYS A 24 22.06 0.42 9.09
N SER A 25 22.53 -0.69 9.65
CA SER A 25 21.90 -2.00 9.50
C SER A 25 20.52 -2.04 10.16
N LEU A 26 20.38 -1.46 11.36
CA LEU A 26 19.09 -1.36 12.06
C LEU A 26 18.06 -0.58 11.24
N ARG A 27 18.44 0.59 10.71
CA ARG A 27 17.56 1.40 9.85
C ARG A 27 17.16 0.67 8.58
N GLN A 28 18.09 -0.06 7.97
CA GLN A 28 17.81 -0.86 6.79
C GLN A 28 16.84 -2.02 7.10
N SER A 29 17.03 -2.70 8.24
CA SER A 29 16.15 -3.77 8.68
C SER A 29 14.72 -3.28 8.94
N GLU A 30 14.58 -2.18 9.68
CA GLU A 30 13.27 -1.56 9.95
C GLU A 30 12.57 -1.13 8.66
N ASN A 31 13.31 -0.48 7.74
CA ASN A 31 12.77 -0.08 6.45
C ASN A 31 12.28 -1.28 5.63
N LEU A 32 13.02 -2.39 5.66
CA LEU A 32 12.64 -3.61 4.95
C LEU A 32 11.39 -4.24 5.56
N GLN A 33 11.27 -4.28 6.89
CA GLN A 33 10.08 -4.79 7.58
C GLN A 33 8.83 -3.98 7.24
N VAL A 34 8.89 -2.65 7.31
CA VAL A 34 7.74 -1.78 6.97
C VAL A 34 7.36 -1.93 5.50
N LYS A 35 8.34 -2.07 4.60
CA LYS A 35 8.07 -2.34 3.18
C LYS A 35 7.37 -3.69 2.98
N ASP A 36 7.85 -4.74 3.63
CA ASP A 36 7.25 -6.06 3.53
C ASP A 36 5.80 -6.07 4.05
N GLU A 37 5.54 -5.41 5.18
CA GLU A 37 4.18 -5.23 5.70
C GLU A 37 3.28 -4.49 4.70
N LEU A 38 3.76 -3.38 4.13
CA LEU A 38 3.03 -2.63 3.12
C LEU A 38 2.75 -3.47 1.86
N TYR A 39 3.72 -4.25 1.41
CA TYR A 39 3.54 -5.18 0.30
C TYR A 39 2.50 -6.25 0.64
N SER A 40 2.56 -6.83 1.83
CA SER A 40 1.59 -7.82 2.32
C SER A 40 0.16 -7.27 2.30
N GLN A 41 -0.03 -6.05 2.80
CA GLN A 41 -1.34 -5.38 2.79
C GLN A 41 -1.82 -5.06 1.36
N ARG A 42 -0.91 -4.66 0.45
CA ARG A 42 -1.24 -4.34 -0.95
C ARG A 42 -1.43 -5.57 -1.83
N LYS A 43 -0.96 -6.74 -1.42
CA LYS A 43 -1.09 -8.02 -2.15
C LYS A 43 -2.51 -8.60 -2.07
N ALA A 44 -3.54 -7.77 -1.98
CA ALA A 44 -4.92 -8.23 -2.01
C ALA A 44 -5.16 -8.97 -3.34
N VAL A 45 -5.44 -10.26 -3.27
CA VAL A 45 -5.75 -11.11 -4.43
C VAL A 45 -7.24 -11.35 -4.46
N VAL A 46 -7.87 -11.12 -5.61
CA VAL A 46 -9.26 -11.50 -5.86
C VAL A 46 -9.29 -12.63 -6.86
N LYS A 47 -9.80 -13.78 -6.44
CA LYS A 47 -10.00 -14.94 -7.32
C LYS A 47 -11.34 -14.80 -8.03
N VAL A 48 -11.30 -14.59 -9.34
CA VAL A 48 -12.51 -14.55 -10.18
C VAL A 48 -12.75 -15.94 -10.75
N THR A 49 -13.96 -16.45 -10.56
CA THR A 49 -14.44 -17.74 -11.06
C THR A 49 -15.56 -17.53 -12.09
N GLY A 50 -15.93 -18.58 -12.84
CA GLY A 50 -17.03 -18.50 -13.82
C GLY A 50 -18.37 -18.07 -13.22
N ASP A 51 -18.59 -18.29 -11.93
CA ASP A 51 -19.81 -17.92 -11.21
C ASP A 51 -19.69 -16.60 -10.43
N SER A 52 -18.56 -15.89 -10.55
CA SER A 52 -18.39 -14.57 -9.94
C SER A 52 -19.41 -13.59 -10.52
N MET A 53 -20.23 -12.99 -9.66
CA MET A 53 -21.31 -12.09 -10.03
C MET A 53 -20.98 -10.64 -9.68
N CYS A 54 -21.43 -9.72 -10.54
CA CYS A 54 -21.39 -8.29 -10.25
C CYS A 54 -22.37 -7.94 -9.12
N SER A 55 -21.88 -7.27 -8.09
CA SER A 55 -22.68 -6.89 -6.90
C SER A 55 -23.75 -5.85 -7.19
N LEU A 56 -23.67 -5.16 -8.35
CA LEU A 56 -24.63 -4.11 -8.74
C LEU A 56 -25.74 -4.66 -9.66
N CYS A 57 -25.39 -5.39 -10.71
CA CYS A 57 -26.35 -5.87 -11.71
C CYS A 57 -26.73 -7.34 -11.57
N ARG A 58 -26.08 -8.08 -10.66
CA ARG A 58 -26.25 -9.53 -10.41
C ARG A 58 -26.02 -10.43 -11.64
N LYS A 59 -25.33 -9.92 -12.67
CA LYS A 59 -24.90 -10.73 -13.83
C LYS A 59 -23.49 -11.29 -13.59
N LYS A 60 -23.19 -12.43 -14.21
CA LYS A 60 -21.84 -13.03 -14.19
C LYS A 60 -20.80 -12.06 -14.79
N ILE A 61 -19.61 -12.07 -14.24
CA ILE A 61 -18.49 -11.25 -14.72
C ILE A 61 -17.90 -11.85 -15.99
N GLY A 62 -17.68 -13.17 -16.02
CA GLY A 62 -17.15 -13.87 -17.18
C GLY A 62 -15.81 -13.27 -17.65
N THR A 63 -15.73 -12.92 -18.93
CA THR A 63 -14.57 -12.25 -19.56
C THR A 63 -14.68 -10.72 -19.59
N SER A 64 -15.70 -10.14 -18.96
CA SER A 64 -15.94 -8.71 -18.95
C SER A 64 -14.93 -7.95 -18.09
N VAL A 65 -14.64 -6.70 -18.45
CA VAL A 65 -13.79 -5.81 -17.64
C VAL A 65 -14.49 -5.51 -16.31
N PHE A 66 -13.77 -5.71 -15.21
CA PHE A 66 -14.28 -5.58 -13.86
C PHE A 66 -13.45 -4.61 -13.02
N ALA A 67 -14.04 -4.19 -11.90
CA ALA A 67 -13.38 -3.44 -10.83
C ALA A 67 -13.65 -4.14 -9.49
N VAL A 68 -12.71 -3.99 -8.57
CA VAL A 68 -12.79 -4.50 -7.19
C VAL A 68 -12.80 -3.30 -6.26
N TYR A 69 -13.73 -3.24 -5.33
CA TYR A 69 -13.73 -2.20 -4.30
C TYR A 69 -12.57 -2.38 -3.32
N PRO A 70 -12.17 -1.31 -2.60
CA PRO A 70 -11.07 -1.37 -1.62
C PRO A 70 -11.27 -2.41 -0.49
N ASN A 71 -12.48 -2.90 -0.29
CA ASN A 71 -12.79 -3.97 0.66
C ASN A 71 -12.35 -5.38 0.18
N GLY A 72 -11.84 -5.50 -1.05
CA GLY A 72 -11.26 -6.73 -1.60
C GLY A 72 -12.26 -7.83 -1.96
N SER A 73 -13.55 -7.68 -1.64
CA SER A 73 -14.57 -8.72 -1.83
C SER A 73 -15.67 -8.30 -2.80
N THR A 74 -15.99 -7.02 -2.88
CA THR A 74 -17.06 -6.53 -3.76
C THR A 74 -16.52 -6.37 -5.18
N LEU A 75 -16.97 -7.29 -6.03
CA LEU A 75 -16.63 -7.32 -7.45
C LEU A 75 -17.79 -6.76 -8.27
N VAL A 76 -17.48 -5.85 -9.19
CA VAL A 76 -18.45 -5.21 -10.09
C VAL A 76 -17.92 -5.12 -11.51
N HIS A 77 -18.80 -5.06 -12.51
CA HIS A 77 -18.39 -4.62 -13.84
C HIS A 77 -17.85 -3.20 -13.80
N PHE A 78 -16.86 -2.89 -14.63
CA PHE A 78 -16.28 -1.55 -14.70
C PHE A 78 -17.31 -0.48 -15.09
N VAL A 79 -18.25 -0.83 -15.98
CA VAL A 79 -19.36 0.07 -16.36
C VAL A 79 -20.30 0.33 -15.19
N CYS A 80 -20.71 -0.71 -14.45
CA CYS A 80 -21.56 -0.55 -13.27
C CYS A 80 -20.87 0.29 -12.19
N PHE A 81 -19.54 0.13 -12.03
CA PHE A 81 -18.75 1.01 -11.17
C PHE A 81 -18.85 2.47 -11.63
N LYS A 82 -18.56 2.76 -12.90
CA LYS A 82 -18.60 4.13 -13.47
C LYS A 82 -19.97 4.78 -13.30
N ASP A 83 -21.05 4.07 -13.59
CA ASP A 83 -22.42 4.58 -13.46
C ASP A 83 -22.76 4.90 -12.00
N SER A 84 -22.34 4.04 -11.06
CA SER A 84 -22.53 4.26 -9.63
C SER A 84 -21.74 5.48 -9.08
N GLN A 85 -20.57 5.80 -9.66
CA GLN A 85 -19.81 7.00 -9.29
C GLN A 85 -20.45 8.26 -9.86
N ASN A 86 -20.97 8.20 -11.09
CA ASN A 86 -21.64 9.33 -11.72
C ASN A 86 -22.90 9.76 -10.93
N MET A 87 -23.65 8.78 -10.39
CA MET A 87 -24.78 9.05 -9.49
C MET A 87 -24.40 9.75 -8.17
N LYS A 88 -23.17 9.54 -7.66
CA LYS A 88 -22.68 10.19 -6.43
C LYS A 88 -22.17 11.61 -6.67
N ALA A 89 -21.76 11.95 -7.89
CA ALA A 89 -21.33 13.31 -8.25
C ALA A 89 -22.53 14.27 -8.42
N VAL A 90 -23.66 13.77 -8.93
CA VAL A 90 -24.86 14.58 -9.16
C VAL A 90 -25.62 14.89 -7.85
N THR A 91 -25.52 14.03 -6.83
CA THR A 91 -26.20 14.24 -5.54
C THR A 91 -25.52 15.27 -4.61
N LYS A 92 -24.23 15.60 -4.85
CA LYS A 92 -23.55 16.69 -4.11
C LYS A 92 -23.79 18.09 -4.69
N GLY A 93 -24.50 18.21 -5.83
CA GLY A 93 -24.65 19.47 -6.58
C GLY A 93 -26.02 20.14 -6.56
N SER A 94 -27.03 19.60 -5.87
CA SER A 94 -28.43 20.05 -6.03
C SER A 94 -29.16 20.54 -4.77
N GLN A 95 -28.43 21.03 -3.77
CA GLN A 95 -29.04 21.80 -2.65
C GLN A 95 -28.43 23.20 -2.51
N LEU A 96 -28.53 24.04 -3.55
CA LEU A 96 -28.53 25.50 -3.33
C LEU A 96 -29.25 26.24 -4.46
N ARG A 97 -30.59 26.17 -4.45
CA ARG A 97 -31.43 27.23 -5.02
C ARG A 97 -32.46 27.60 -3.97
N LYS A 98 -32.08 28.51 -3.07
CA LYS A 98 -33.03 29.27 -2.26
C LYS A 98 -33.50 30.47 -3.09
N ARG A 99 -34.80 30.70 -2.95
CA ARG A 99 -35.68 31.68 -3.57
C ARG A 99 -35.15 33.11 -3.51
#